data_AF-A0A1Y2G734-F1
#
_entry.id   AF-A0A1Y2G734-F1
#
_cell.length_a   1.000
_cell.length_b   1.000
_cell.length_c   1.000
_cell.angle_alpha   90.00
_cell.angle_beta   90.00
_cell.angle_gamma   90.00
#
_symmetry.space_group_name_H-M   'P 1'
#
loop_
_entity.id
_entity.type
_entity.pdbx_description
1 polymer ?
#
loop_
_entity_poly.entity_id
_entity_poly.type
_entity_poly.pdbx_seq_one_letter_code
_entity_poly.pdbx_strand_id
1 'polypeptide(L)'
;VAATILSMLVKLRSQKSNYLQMMMGLHLHASGCPKRVINLLAAFGISVSHMTICTALKSLTTNSLQEVRLQVRKRPFFLVYDNINIA
;
A
#
# COMPACT_ATOMS: atom_id res chain seq x y z
N VAL A 1 -2.27 30.58 2.45
CA VAL A 1 -0.84 30.20 2.35
C VAL A 1 -0.31 29.57 3.63
N ALA A 2 -0.47 30.17 4.82
CA ALA A 2 -0.04 29.54 6.08
C ALA A 2 -0.79 28.23 6.40
N ALA A 3 -2.11 28.18 6.18
CA ALA A 3 -2.91 26.97 6.39
C ALA A 3 -2.48 25.81 5.48
N THR A 4 -2.16 26.07 4.21
CA THR A 4 -1.71 25.06 3.25
C THR A 4 -0.32 24.52 3.61
N ILE A 5 0.59 25.39 4.08
CA ILE A 5 1.92 25.01 4.59
C ILE A 5 1.77 24.15 5.85
N LEU A 6 0.85 24.53 6.76
CA LEU A 6 0.56 23.76 7.96
C LEU A 6 -0.02 22.38 7.64
N SER A 7 -0.93 22.27 6.66
CA SER A 7 -1.44 20.99 6.18
C SER A 7 -0.36 20.13 5.53
N MET A 8 0.58 20.72 4.80
CA MET A 8 1.74 20.02 4.24
C MET A 8 2.71 19.52 5.34
N LEU A 9 2.96 20.34 6.37
CA LEU A 9 3.78 19.97 7.53
C LEU A 9 3.13 18.89 8.40
N VAL A 10 1.81 18.94 8.58
CA VAL A 10 1.04 17.89 9.28
C VAL A 10 1.03 16.58 8.48
N LYS A 11 0.93 16.64 7.14
CA LYS A 11 1.11 15.47 6.26
C LYS A 11 2.51 14.86 6.37
N LEU A 12 3.56 15.68 6.44
CA LEU A 12 4.94 15.23 6.62
C LEU A 12 5.18 14.56 7.98
N ARG A 13 4.54 15.06 9.06
CA ARG A 13 4.72 14.52 10.43
C ARG A 13 3.80 13.37 10.78
N SER A 14 2.67 13.16 10.09
CA SER A 14 1.66 12.19 10.48
C SER A 14 1.52 11.04 9.48
N GLN A 15 1.99 9.85 9.86
CA GLN A 15 1.73 8.58 9.16
C GLN A 15 0.23 8.33 8.94
N LYS A 16 -0.64 8.83 9.84
CA LYS A 16 -2.10 8.71 9.70
C LYS A 16 -2.69 9.65 8.64
N SER A 17 -2.11 10.83 8.41
CA SER A 17 -2.53 11.74 7.33
C SER A 17 -2.13 11.24 5.94
N ASN A 18 -1.25 10.24 5.85
CA ASN A 18 -0.83 9.63 4.60
C ASN A 18 -1.74 8.46 4.17
N TYR A 19 -2.72 8.07 4.98
CA TYR A 19 -3.61 6.95 4.65
C TYR A 19 -4.42 7.20 3.37
N LEU A 20 -5.01 8.39 3.22
CA LEU A 20 -5.79 8.74 2.02
C LEU A 20 -4.92 8.76 0.76
N GLN A 21 -3.72 9.35 0.84
CA GLN A 21 -2.76 9.40 -0.27
C GLN A 21 -2.22 8.01 -0.61
N MET A 22 -2.04 7.14 0.40
CA MET A 22 -1.69 5.74 0.21
C MET A 22 -2.80 4.99 -0.51
N MET A 23 -4.06 5.10 -0.06
CA MET A 23 -5.20 4.45 -0.71
C MET A 23 -5.36 4.92 -2.16
N MET A 24 -5.23 6.22 -2.41
CA MET A 24 -5.24 6.79 -3.76
C MET A 24 -4.10 6.23 -4.62
N GLY A 25 -2.88 6.18 -4.08
CA GLY A 25 -1.73 5.58 -4.77
C GLY A 25 -1.92 4.10 -5.09
N LEU A 26 -2.43 3.33 -4.13
CA LEU A 26 -2.70 1.91 -4.31
C LEU A 26 -3.77 1.68 -5.40
N HIS A 27 -4.84 2.48 -5.40
CA HIS A 27 -5.90 2.42 -6.40
C HIS A 27 -5.37 2.74 -7.81
N LEU A 28 -4.56 3.81 -7.95
CA LEU A 28 -3.95 4.18 -9.22
C LEU A 28 -2.98 3.10 -9.71
N HIS A 29 -2.19 2.52 -8.81
CA HIS A 29 -1.27 1.44 -9.14
C HIS A 29 -2.02 0.18 -9.60
N ALA A 30 -3.10 -0.20 -8.91
CA ALA A 30 -3.94 -1.34 -9.28
C ALA A 30 -4.69 -1.12 -10.60
N SER A 31 -5.04 0.13 -10.93
CA SER A 31 -5.70 0.50 -12.18
C SER A 31 -4.75 0.56 -13.39
N GLY A 32 -3.47 0.18 -13.23
CA GLY A 32 -2.48 0.20 -14.30
C GLY A 32 -1.98 1.60 -14.66
N CYS A 33 -2.14 2.59 -13.77
CA CYS A 33 -1.69 3.95 -14.04
C CYS A 33 -0.16 3.99 -14.22
N PRO A 34 0.37 4.67 -15.26
CA PRO A 34 1.80 4.74 -15.49
C PRO A 34 2.55 5.34 -14.30
N LYS A 35 3.71 4.76 -13.96
CA LYS A 35 4.59 5.21 -12.85
C LYS A 35 4.87 6.71 -12.88
N ARG A 36 5.02 7.30 -14.07
CA ARG A 36 5.25 8.75 -14.25
C ARG A 36 4.07 9.57 -13.72
N VAL A 37 2.84 9.16 -13.99
CA VAL A 37 1.62 9.87 -13.53
C VAL A 37 1.48 9.76 -12.02
N ILE A 38 1.71 8.58 -11.45
CA ILE A 38 1.69 8.37 -9.99
C ILE A 38 2.72 9.28 -9.31
N ASN A 39 3.94 9.36 -9.85
CA ASN A 39 4.98 10.23 -9.29
C ASN A 39 4.66 11.72 -9.45
N LEU A 40 4.00 12.14 -10.54
CA LEU A 40 3.52 13.52 -10.69
C LEU A 40 2.45 13.84 -9.64
N LEU A 41 1.45 12.97 -9.46
CA LEU A 41 0.42 13.12 -8.44
C LEU A 41 0.99 13.09 -7.01
N ALA A 42 2.07 12.35 -6.80
CA ALA A 42 2.80 12.37 -5.55
C ALA A 42 3.48 13.72 -5.29
N ALA A 43 4.09 14.33 -6.32
CA ALA A 43 4.66 15.67 -6.22
C ALA A 43 3.60 16.74 -5.92
N PHE A 44 2.36 16.59 -6.43
CA PHE A 44 1.23 17.44 -6.08
C PHE A 44 0.61 17.13 -4.70
N GLY A 45 1.07 16.09 -4.00
CA GLY A 45 0.51 15.69 -2.71
C GLY A 45 -0.90 15.11 -2.81
N ILE A 46 -1.27 14.54 -3.96
CA ILE A 46 -2.54 13.82 -4.18
C ILE A 46 -2.37 12.33 -3.90
N SER A 47 -1.18 11.79 -4.20
CA SER A 47 -0.84 10.38 -4.02
C SER A 47 0.49 10.21 -3.28
N VAL A 48 0.87 8.97 -2.97
CA VAL A 48 2.22 8.61 -2.55
C VAL A 48 3.09 8.24 -3.75
N SER A 49 4.41 8.32 -3.60
CA SER A 49 5.32 7.94 -4.67
C SER A 49 5.16 6.46 -5.02
N HIS A 50 5.41 6.10 -6.28
CA HIS A 50 5.40 4.69 -6.69
C HIS A 50 6.38 3.84 -5.86
N MET A 51 7.50 4.41 -5.43
CA MET A 51 8.46 3.71 -4.55
C MET A 51 7.82 3.37 -3.20
N THR A 52 7.10 4.33 -2.61
CA THR A 52 6.38 4.15 -1.34
C THR A 52 5.34 3.04 -1.46
N ILE A 53 4.61 2.97 -2.57
CA ILE A 53 3.63 1.90 -2.85
C ILE A 53 4.31 0.54 -2.87
N CYS A 54 5.41 0.39 -3.64
CA CYS A 54 6.15 -0.87 -3.71
C CYS A 54 6.71 -1.30 -2.35
N THR A 55 7.25 -0.37 -1.57
CA THR A 55 7.75 -0.66 -0.22
C THR A 55 6.62 -1.11 0.71
N ALA A 56 5.47 -0.44 0.65
CA ALA A 56 4.30 -0.83 1.42
C ALA A 56 3.80 -2.23 1.04
N LEU A 57 3.68 -2.52 -0.26
CA LEU A 57 3.32 -3.85 -0.75
C LEU A 57 4.31 -4.93 -0.28
N LYS A 58 5.63 -4.67 -0.38
CA LYS A 58 6.65 -5.58 0.15
C LYS A 58 6.46 -5.84 1.64
N SER A 59 6.27 -4.79 2.44
CA SER A 59 6.06 -4.93 3.89
C SER A 59 4.78 -5.71 4.21
N LEU A 60 3.71 -5.51 3.44
CA LEU A 60 2.46 -6.23 3.60
C LEU A 60 2.67 -7.72 3.32
N THR A 61 3.31 -8.06 2.19
CA THR A 61 3.63 -9.46 1.85
C THR A 61 4.52 -10.13 2.90
N THR A 62 5.54 -9.43 3.42
CA THR A 62 6.40 -10.01 4.47
C THR A 62 5.65 -10.25 5.77
N ASN A 63 4.77 -9.33 6.16
CA ASN A 63 3.93 -9.49 7.36
C ASN A 63 2.93 -10.63 7.17
N SER A 64 2.23 -10.68 6.04
CA SER A 64 1.30 -11.77 5.71
C SER A 64 2.01 -13.13 5.68
N LEU A 65 3.22 -13.21 5.12
CA LEU A 65 4.00 -14.44 5.11
C LEU A 65 4.38 -14.87 6.54
N GLN A 66 4.74 -13.93 7.40
CA GLN A 66 5.04 -14.22 8.80
C GLN A 66 3.80 -14.73 9.54
N GLU A 67 2.63 -14.12 9.31
CA GLU A 67 1.35 -14.60 9.86
C GLU A 67 1.02 -16.01 9.38
N VAL A 68 1.15 -16.29 8.07
CA VAL A 68 0.94 -17.64 7.52
C VAL A 68 1.88 -18.66 8.18
N ARG A 69 3.17 -18.32 8.33
CA ARG A 69 4.14 -19.20 9.03
C ARG A 69 3.75 -19.46 10.49
N LEU A 70 3.25 -18.45 11.19
CA LEU A 70 2.74 -18.62 12.55
C LEU A 70 1.50 -19.52 12.59
N GLN A 71 0.58 -19.37 11.64
CA GLN A 71 -0.62 -20.21 11.56
C GLN A 71 -0.27 -21.67 11.23
N VAL A 72 0.64 -21.92 10.30
CA VAL A 72 1.11 -23.27 9.97
C VAL A 72 1.77 -23.95 11.18
N ARG A 73 2.56 -23.21 11.98
CA ARG A 73 3.14 -23.74 13.23
C ARG A 73 2.08 -24.08 14.28
N LYS A 74 1.01 -23.29 14.36
CA LYS A 74 -0.10 -23.51 15.32
C LYS A 74 -1.04 -24.64 14.88
N ARG A 75 -1.25 -24.78 13.57
CA ARG A 75 -2.16 -25.75 12.95
C ARG A 75 -1.45 -26.38 11.75
N PRO A 76 -0.85 -27.57 11.89
CA PRO A 76 0.04 -28.13 10.87
C PRO A 76 -0.68 -28.65 9.62
N PHE A 77 -2.00 -28.82 9.67
CA PHE A 77 -2.79 -29.23 8.51
C PHE A 77 -3.93 -28.25 8.27
N PHE A 78 -4.12 -27.91 6.99
CA PHE A 78 -5.27 -27.19 6.49
C PHE A 78 -5.86 -28.01 5.35
N LEU A 79 -7.14 -28.36 5.44
CA LEU A 79 -7.85 -28.96 4.32
C LEU A 79 -8.26 -27.82 3.38
N VAL A 80 -7.47 -27.60 2.33
CA VAL A 80 -7.76 -26.57 1.33
C VAL A 80 -8.44 -27.23 0.15
N TYR A 81 -9.68 -26.83 -0.12
CA TYR A 81 -10.36 -27.18 -1.36
C TYR A 81 -10.10 -26.04 -2.35
N ASP A 82 -9.20 -26.29 -3.29
CA ASP A 82 -8.88 -25.32 -4.33
C ASP A 82 -9.80 -25.56 -5.53
N ASN A 83 -10.81 -24.70 -5.66
CA ASN A 83 -11.76 -24.71 -6.79
C ASN A 83 -11.38 -23.65 -7.83
N ILE A 84 -10.10 -23.31 -7.94
CA ILE A 84 -9.58 -22.41 -8.97
C ILE A 84 -9.38 -23.18 -10.27
N ASN A 85 -10.31 -23.02 -11.21
CA ASN A 85 -10.12 -23.45 -12.58
C ASN A 85 -9.16 -22.47 -13.27
N ILE A 86 -7.90 -22.87 -13.45
CA ILE A 86 -6.95 -22.16 -14.32
C ILE A 86 -7.18 -22.69 -15.74
N ALA A 87 -8.21 -22.16 -16.40
CA ALA A 87 -8.50 -22.38 -17.81
C ALA A 87 -8.28 -21.08 -18.59
#